data_AF-A0AAV0J751-F1
#
_entry.id   AF-A0AAV0J751-F1
#
_cell.length_a   1.000
_cell.length_b   1.000
_cell.length_c   1.000
_cell.angle_alpha   90.00
_cell.angle_beta   90.00
_cell.angle_gamma   90.00
#
_symmetry.space_group_name_H-M   'P 1'
#
loop_
_entity.id
_entity.type
_entity.pdbx_description
1 polymer ?
#
loop_
_entity_poly.entity_id
_entity_poly.type
_entity_poly.pdbx_seq_one_letter_code
_entity_poly.pdbx_strand_id
1 'polypeptide(L)'
;MTDYLWFLLTLVFHGLSFNVGLAPEIPEDLYHLIKKAVAIRKHLERNRKDKDSKFRLILVESRIHRLARYYKKTKKLPPVWKYESTTASTLVA
;
A
#
# COMPACT_ATOMS: atom_id res chain seq x y z
N MET A 1 -31.58 -22.72 -27.10
CA MET A 1 -31.65 -21.24 -27.16
C MET A 1 -31.69 -20.64 -25.75
N THR A 2 -30.85 -21.08 -24.80
CA THR A 2 -30.68 -20.41 -23.48
C THR A 2 -29.33 -20.68 -22.80
N ASP A 3 -28.25 -20.99 -23.53
CA ASP A 3 -26.94 -21.30 -22.91
C ASP A 3 -25.85 -20.25 -23.18
N TYR A 4 -26.25 -19.04 -23.60
CA TYR A 4 -25.32 -17.93 -23.82
C TYR A 4 -25.21 -16.95 -22.64
N LEU A 5 -26.04 -17.11 -21.61
CA LEU A 5 -25.90 -16.35 -20.36
C LEU A 5 -24.80 -16.93 -19.45
N TRP A 6 -24.51 -18.23 -19.52
CA TRP A 6 -23.40 -18.85 -18.78
C TRP A 6 -22.03 -18.52 -19.41
N PHE A 7 -21.97 -18.35 -20.73
CA PHE A 7 -20.73 -17.94 -21.42
C PHE A 7 -20.38 -16.46 -21.20
N LEU A 8 -21.38 -15.57 -21.04
CA LEU A 8 -21.16 -14.15 -20.72
C LEU A 8 -20.83 -13.90 -19.24
N LEU A 9 -21.28 -14.75 -18.32
CA LEU A 9 -20.92 -14.64 -16.89
C LEU A 9 -19.48 -15.11 -16.63
N THR A 10 -18.95 -16.04 -17.43
CA THR A 10 -17.56 -16.50 -17.34
C THR A 10 -16.55 -15.45 -17.81
N LEU A 11 -16.92 -14.60 -18.79
CA LEU A 11 -16.03 -13.57 -19.35
C LEU A 11 -15.90 -12.31 -18.46
N VAL A 12 -16.77 -12.15 -17.47
CA VAL A 12 -16.72 -11.05 -16.49
C VAL A 12 -16.06 -11.48 -15.16
N PHE A 13 -16.07 -12.77 -14.81
CA PHE A 13 -15.53 -13.27 -13.53
C PHE A 13 -14.12 -13.89 -13.58
N HIS A 14 -13.57 -14.14 -14.78
CA HIS A 14 -12.15 -14.50 -14.94
C HIS A 14 -11.23 -13.26 -14.98
N GLY A 15 -11.66 -12.14 -14.40
CA GLY A 15 -10.82 -11.03 -13.97
C GLY A 15 -10.16 -11.26 -12.61
N LEU A 16 -9.94 -12.53 -12.22
CA LEU A 16 -9.03 -12.92 -11.15
C LEU A 16 -7.61 -12.50 -11.55
N SER A 17 -7.21 -11.28 -11.19
CA SER A 17 -5.86 -11.09 -10.69
C SER A 17 -5.91 -11.26 -9.17
N PHE A 18 -6.21 -12.48 -8.74
CA PHE A 18 -5.85 -12.94 -7.40
C PHE A 18 -4.38 -13.35 -7.48
N ASN A 19 -3.49 -12.34 -7.49
CA ASN A 19 -2.06 -12.56 -7.33
C ASN A 19 -1.78 -12.82 -5.84
N VAL A 20 -2.19 -14.00 -5.37
CA VAL A 20 -1.65 -14.63 -4.16
C VAL A 20 -0.35 -15.31 -4.55
N GLY A 21 0.74 -14.54 -4.54
CA GLY A 21 2.02 -14.99 -5.08
C GLY A 21 3.17 -14.03 -4.86
N LEU A 22 3.49 -13.72 -3.60
CA LEU A 22 4.85 -13.48 -3.07
C LEU A 22 5.83 -12.55 -3.82
N ALA A 23 5.37 -11.58 -4.60
CA ALA A 23 6.18 -10.42 -4.95
C ALA A 23 5.70 -9.24 -4.10
N PRO A 24 6.58 -8.47 -3.44
CA PRO A 24 6.21 -7.16 -2.94
C PRO A 24 5.74 -6.33 -4.16
N GLU A 25 4.43 -6.21 -4.36
CA GLU A 25 3.82 -5.26 -5.33
C GLU A 25 4.38 -3.85 -5.11
N ILE A 26 4.84 -3.63 -3.88
CA ILE A 26 5.52 -2.46 -3.38
C ILE A 26 7.01 -2.79 -3.19
N PRO A 27 7.97 -2.04 -3.77
CA PRO A 27 9.39 -2.27 -3.58
C PRO A 27 9.78 -2.31 -2.10
N GLU A 28 10.73 -3.18 -1.76
CA GLU A 28 11.18 -3.48 -0.39
C GLU A 28 11.51 -2.22 0.44
N ASP A 29 12.14 -1.22 -0.16
CA ASP A 29 12.44 0.06 0.48
C ASP A 29 11.18 0.79 0.98
N LEU A 30 10.12 0.75 0.17
CA LEU A 30 8.84 1.39 0.50
C LEU A 30 8.10 0.58 1.55
N TYR A 31 8.13 -0.75 1.48
CA TYR A 31 7.55 -1.64 2.49
C TYR A 31 8.15 -1.39 3.88
N HIS A 32 9.48 -1.34 4.00
CA HIS A 32 10.16 -1.08 5.27
C HIS A 32 9.82 0.29 5.87
N LEU A 33 9.67 1.32 5.04
CA LEU A 33 9.29 2.66 5.51
C LEU A 33 7.84 2.68 6.00
N ILE A 34 6.92 2.01 5.31
CA ILE A 34 5.52 1.89 5.73
C ILE A 34 5.44 1.14 7.06
N LYS A 35 6.16 0.01 7.19
CA LYS A 35 6.25 -0.75 8.44
C LYS A 35 6.73 0.10 9.62
N LYS A 36 7.75 0.93 9.38
CA LYS A 36 8.26 1.88 10.39
C LYS A 36 7.22 2.94 10.77
N ALA A 37 6.50 3.50 9.79
CA ALA A 37 5.43 4.47 10.04
C ALA A 37 4.29 3.88 10.89
N VAL A 38 3.87 2.64 10.59
CA VAL A 38 2.83 1.92 11.35
C VAL A 38 3.27 1.70 12.80
N ALA A 39 4.53 1.29 13.02
CA ALA A 39 5.06 1.11 14.37
C ALA A 39 5.07 2.43 15.17
N ILE A 40 5.49 3.55 14.55
CA ILE A 40 5.50 4.87 15.20
C ILE A 40 4.06 5.34 15.49
N ARG A 41 3.11 5.13 14.59
CA ARG A 41 1.69 5.44 14.84
C ARG A 41 1.15 4.68 16.05
N LYS A 42 1.40 3.37 16.13
CA LYS A 42 0.98 2.54 17.28
C LYS A 42 1.62 3.00 18.60
N HIS A 43 2.87 3.48 18.55
CA HIS A 43 3.52 4.08 19.71
C HIS A 43 2.84 5.39 20.13
N LEU A 44 2.55 6.28 19.18
CA LEU A 44 1.92 7.57 19.41
C LEU A 44 0.45 7.46 19.87
N GLU A 45 -0.26 6.39 19.51
CA GLU A 45 -1.60 6.10 20.03
C GLU A 45 -1.62 5.98 21.55
N ARG A 46 -0.57 5.38 22.13
CA ARG A 46 -0.39 5.26 23.59
C ARG A 46 0.27 6.50 24.18
N ASN A 47 1.24 7.10 23.47
CA ASN A 47 2.04 8.23 23.93
C ASN A 47 1.76 9.51 23.12
N ARG A 48 0.54 10.04 23.24
CA ARG A 48 0.08 11.18 22.41
C ARG A 48 0.85 12.49 22.61
N LYS A 49 1.57 12.63 23.73
CA LYS A 49 2.35 13.85 24.08
C LYS A 49 3.79 13.84 23.54
N ASP A 50 4.25 12.72 22.97
CA ASP A 50 5.61 12.62 22.44
C ASP A 50 5.75 13.39 21.12
N LYS A 51 6.38 14.56 21.21
CA LYS A 51 6.64 15.45 20.07
C LYS A 51 7.77 14.94 19.17
N ASP A 52 8.76 14.23 19.72
CA ASP A 52 9.89 13.70 18.94
C ASP A 52 9.41 12.58 18.02
N SER A 53 8.64 11.63 18.57
CA SER A 53 8.04 10.55 17.77
C SER A 53 7.08 11.09 16.69
N LYS A 54 6.34 12.16 16.97
CA LYS A 54 5.47 12.82 15.97
C LYS A 54 6.29 13.45 14.84
N PHE A 55 7.41 14.10 15.16
CA PHE A 55 8.31 14.64 14.16
C PHE A 55 8.94 13.54 13.30
N ARG A 56 9.38 12.43 13.93
CA ARG A 56 9.90 11.26 13.22
C ARG A 56 8.87 10.65 12.27
N LEU A 57 7.60 10.59 12.66
CA LEU A 57 6.53 10.12 11.77
C LEU A 57 6.45 10.97 10.50
N ILE A 58 6.44 12.31 10.64
CA ILE A 58 6.38 13.25 9.51
C ILE A 58 7.57 13.05 8.56
N LEU A 59 8.78 12.84 9.10
CA LEU A 59 9.96 12.57 8.28
C LEU A 59 9.85 11.26 7.50
N VAL A 60 9.32 10.20 8.12
CA VAL A 60 9.12 8.90 7.46
C VAL A 60 8.05 9.02 6.36
N GLU A 61 6.92 9.67 6.65
CA GLU A 61 5.85 9.90 5.65
C GLU A 61 6.34 10.74 4.47
N SER A 62 7.15 11.77 4.73
CA SER A 62 7.76 12.59 3.68
C SER A 62 8.68 11.77 2.77
N ARG A 63 9.45 10.83 3.33
CA ARG A 63 10.29 9.90 2.56
C ARG A 63 9.46 8.94 1.71
N ILE A 64 8.38 8.40 2.27
CA ILE A 64 7.43 7.53 1.55
C ILE A 64 6.87 8.27 0.33
N HIS A 65 6.39 9.50 0.50
CA HIS A 65 5.86 10.30 -0.61
C HIS A 65 6.90 10.59 -1.69
N ARG A 66 8.16 10.87 -1.30
CA ARG A 66 9.25 11.10 -2.27
C ARG A 66 9.56 9.85 -3.07
N LEU A 67 9.68 8.70 -2.42
CA LEU A 67 9.96 7.42 -3.09
C LEU A 67 8.78 6.97 -3.96
N ALA A 68 7.55 7.15 -3.50
CA ALA A 68 6.36 6.87 -4.29
C ALA A 68 6.35 7.68 -5.60
N ARG A 69 6.70 8.98 -5.55
CA ARG A 69 6.84 9.82 -6.76
C ARG A 69 7.92 9.29 -7.70
N TYR A 70 9.07 8.87 -7.16
CA TYR A 70 10.15 8.28 -7.96
C TYR A 70 9.69 7.00 -8.66
N TYR A 71 9.09 6.05 -7.95
CA TYR A 71 8.66 4.79 -8.55
C TYR A 71 7.51 4.92 -9.55
N LYS A 72 6.63 5.92 -9.36
CA LYS A 72 5.64 6.30 -10.38
C LYS A 72 6.31 6.78 -11.68
N LYS A 73 7.38 7.59 -11.57
CA LYS A 73 8.14 8.06 -12.73
C LYS A 73 8.86 6.92 -13.45
N THR A 74 9.43 5.98 -12.70
CA THR A 74 10.16 4.83 -13.22
C THR A 74 9.25 3.68 -13.69
N LYS A 75 7.92 3.89 -13.72
CA LYS A 75 6.87 2.90 -14.10
C LYS A 75 6.90 1.58 -13.32
N LYS A 76 7.56 1.54 -12.16
CA LYS A 76 7.55 0.37 -11.26
C LYS A 76 6.25 0.27 -10.45
N LEU A 77 5.50 1.37 -10.36
CA LEU A 77 4.21 1.43 -9.69
C LEU A 77 3.14 1.99 -10.63
N PRO A 78 1.88 1.54 -10.52
CA PRO A 78 0.78 2.13 -11.25
C PRO A 78 0.58 3.60 -10.83
N PRO A 79 0.24 4.50 -11.76
CA PRO A 79 0.11 5.94 -11.47
C PRO A 79 -0.99 6.25 -10.43
N VAL A 80 -1.97 5.35 -10.31
CA VAL A 80 -3.09 5.41 -9.37
C VAL A 80 -2.66 5.17 -7.91
N TRP A 81 -1.51 4.52 -7.67
CA TRP A 81 -1.12 4.11 -6.32
C TRP A 81 -0.93 5.32 -5.39
N LYS A 82 -1.57 5.33 -4.22
CA LYS A 82 -1.45 6.40 -3.23
C LYS A 82 -1.19 5.80 -1.86
N TYR A 83 -0.26 6.39 -1.13
CA TYR A 83 -0.04 6.05 0.27
C TYR A 83 -1.16 6.68 1.11
N GLU A 84 -1.94 5.83 1.77
CA GLU A 84 -2.96 6.22 2.74
C GLU A 84 -2.63 5.54 4.07
N SER A 85 -2.53 6.34 5.14
CA SER A 85 -2.08 5.86 6.46
C SER A 85 -3.05 4.87 7.11
N THR A 86 -4.32 4.87 6.70
CA THR A 86 -5.36 3.93 7.15
C THR A 86 -5.16 2.54 6.56
N THR A 87 -4.81 2.45 5.28
CA THR A 87 -4.56 1.21 4.54
C THR A 87 -3.13 0.68 4.75
N ALA A 88 -2.22 1.51 5.26
CA ALA A 88 -0.85 1.13 5.57
C ALA A 88 -0.75 -0.09 6.52
N SER A 89 -1.68 -0.23 7.47
CA SER A 89 -1.71 -1.35 8.40
C SER A 89 -2.06 -2.68 7.75
N THR A 90 -2.91 -2.69 6.71
CA THR A 90 -3.29 -3.91 5.98
C THR A 90 -2.25 -4.34 4.95
N LEU A 91 -1.38 -3.41 4.52
CA LEU A 91 -0.28 -3.69 3.58
C LEU A 91 0.95 -4.33 4.24
N VAL A 92 1.02 -4.34 5.58
CA VAL A 92 2.17 -4.83 6.36
C VAL A 92 1.79 -6.02 7.27
N ALA A 93 0.52 -6.43 7.25
CA ALA A 93 -0.01 -7.53 8.04
C ALA A 93 0.41 -8.91 7.51
#